data_AF-A0A2M7V888-F1
#
_entry.id   AF-A0A2M7V888-F1
#
_cell.length_a   1.000
_cell.length_b   1.000
_cell.length_c   1.000
_cell.angle_alpha   90.00
_cell.angle_beta   90.00
_cell.angle_gamma   90.00
#
_symmetry.space_group_name_H-M   'P 1'
#
loop_
_entity.id
_entity.type
_entity.pdbx_description
1 polymer ?
#
loop_
_entity_poly.entity_id
_entity_poly.type
_entity_poly.pdbx_seq_one_letter_code
_entity_poly.pdbx_strand_id
1 'polypeptide(L)'
;MPQKQIPTKALHRVPKDLKSILDSNPSVLEKWDSLTPLARNEWICWVTIVKQKKTREEHIARLKEDLLKGKRRPCCWPGCPHRNKNAAKYFK
;
A
#
# COMPACT_ATOMS: atom_id res chain seq x y z
N MET A 1 15.10 -22.08 19.02
CA MET A 1 14.18 -21.96 17.87
C MET A 1 13.55 -20.58 17.86
N PRO A 2 13.67 -19.77 16.79
CA PRO A 2 12.74 -18.67 16.56
C PRO A 2 11.82 -19.03 15.39
N GLN A 3 10.51 -18.95 15.64
CA GLN A 3 9.47 -19.30 14.68
C GLN A 3 9.60 -18.43 13.43
N LYS A 4 9.87 -19.09 12.31
CA LYS A 4 9.93 -18.53 10.97
C LYS A 4 8.50 -18.23 10.53
N GLN A 5 7.98 -17.06 10.89
CA GLN A 5 6.71 -16.60 10.32
C GLN A 5 6.96 -16.31 8.85
N ILE A 6 6.46 -17.18 7.99
CA ILE A 6 6.41 -16.99 6.54
C ILE A 6 5.02 -16.37 6.27
N PRO A 7 4.87 -15.03 6.20
CA PRO A 7 3.58 -14.42 5.89
C PRO A 7 3.28 -14.65 4.41
N THR A 8 2.59 -15.75 4.12
CA THR A 8 2.10 -16.13 2.80
C THR A 8 0.58 -16.00 2.76
N LYS A 9 0.07 -14.79 2.97
CA LYS A 9 -1.26 -14.36 2.51
C LYS A 9 -1.36 -12.85 2.65
N ALA A 10 -2.01 -12.21 1.69
CA ALA A 10 -2.19 -10.77 1.66
C ALA A 10 -2.68 -10.26 3.03
N LEU A 11 -1.87 -9.48 3.75
CA LEU A 11 -2.12 -9.08 5.14
C LEU A 11 -3.17 -7.97 5.25
N HIS A 12 -3.46 -7.26 4.16
CA HIS A 12 -4.39 -6.14 4.16
C HIS A 12 -5.48 -6.32 3.11
N ARG A 13 -6.74 -6.14 3.54
CA ARG A 13 -7.88 -5.98 2.63
C ARG A 13 -7.81 -4.62 1.95
N VAL A 14 -8.22 -4.55 0.68
CA VAL A 14 -8.32 -3.28 -0.05
C VAL A 14 -9.43 -2.43 0.62
N PRO A 15 -9.12 -1.22 1.13
CA PRO A 15 -10.12 -0.36 1.74
C PRO A 15 -11.11 0.16 0.70
N LYS A 16 -12.32 0.53 1.14
CA LYS A 16 -13.42 0.92 0.25
C LYS A 16 -13.09 2.15 -0.59
N ASP A 17 -12.39 3.12 0.01
CA ASP A 17 -11.89 4.32 -0.66
C ASP A 17 -10.92 3.99 -1.81
N LEU A 18 -9.89 3.17 -1.56
CA LEU A 18 -8.98 2.70 -2.61
C LEU A 18 -9.70 1.87 -3.68
N LYS A 19 -10.63 1.00 -3.29
CA LYS A 19 -11.43 0.21 -4.24
C LYS A 19 -12.21 1.10 -5.20
N SER A 20 -12.83 2.17 -4.69
CA SER A 20 -13.58 3.12 -5.53
C SER A 20 -12.69 3.76 -6.59
N ILE A 21 -11.46 4.13 -6.25
CA ILE A 21 -10.53 4.75 -7.22
C ILE A 21 -10.06 3.75 -8.27
N LEU A 22 -9.78 2.51 -7.88
CA LEU A 22 -9.39 1.46 -8.81
C LEU A 22 -10.52 1.13 -9.78
N ASP A 23 -11.76 1.02 -9.28
CA ASP A 23 -12.96 0.75 -10.08
C ASP A 23 -13.24 1.88 -11.09
N SER A 24 -13.13 3.14 -10.66
CA SER A 24 -13.36 4.30 -11.52
C SER A 24 -12.23 4.60 -12.51
N ASN A 25 -11.08 3.90 -12.46
CA ASN A 25 -9.93 4.19 -13.31
C ASN A 25 -9.31 2.91 -13.88
N PRO A 26 -9.75 2.43 -15.07
CA PRO A 26 -9.33 1.15 -15.62
C PRO A 26 -7.81 1.06 -15.87
N SER A 27 -7.15 2.14 -16.29
CA SER A 27 -5.70 2.16 -16.47
C SER A 27 -4.94 1.98 -15.15
N VAL A 28 -5.47 2.49 -14.05
CA VAL A 28 -4.87 2.35 -12.72
C VAL A 28 -5.08 0.93 -12.20
N LEU A 29 -6.26 0.36 -12.45
CA LEU A 29 -6.58 -1.03 -12.13
C LEU A 29 -5.68 -2.01 -12.87
N GLU A 30 -5.38 -1.79 -14.16
CA GLU A 30 -4.43 -2.61 -14.92
C GLU A 30 -3.04 -2.59 -14.26
N LYS A 31 -2.53 -1.40 -13.93
CA LYS A 31 -1.23 -1.27 -13.26
C LYS A 31 -1.25 -1.91 -11.88
N TRP A 32 -2.34 -1.76 -11.13
CA TRP A 32 -2.55 -2.41 -9.84
C TRP A 32 -2.55 -3.94 -9.94
N ASP A 33 -3.19 -4.49 -10.97
CA ASP A 33 -3.24 -5.93 -11.16
C ASP A 33 -1.88 -6.49 -11.61
N SER A 34 -1.08 -5.72 -12.34
CA SER A 34 0.31 -6.07 -12.66
C SER A 34 1.26 -6.07 -11.44
N LEU A 35 0.82 -5.60 -10.28
CA LEU A 35 1.63 -5.63 -9.05
C LEU A 35 1.62 -7.01 -8.39
N THR A 36 2.76 -7.37 -7.81
CA THR A 36 2.84 -8.54 -6.93
C THR A 36 1.95 -8.37 -5.69
N PRO A 37 1.47 -9.46 -5.07
CA PRO A 37 0.68 -9.38 -3.84
C PRO A 37 1.37 -8.57 -2.73
N LEU A 38 2.71 -8.64 -2.67
CA LEU A 38 3.52 -7.88 -1.73
C LEU A 38 3.50 -6.37 -2.02
N ALA A 39 3.57 -5.97 -3.30
CA ALA A 39 3.48 -4.57 -3.71
C ALA A 39 2.10 -3.99 -3.42
N ARG A 40 1.02 -4.74 -3.68
CA ARG A 40 -0.34 -4.34 -3.32
C ARG A 40 -0.48 -4.14 -1.80
N ASN A 41 0.04 -5.08 -1.00
CA ASN A 41 0.03 -4.94 0.46
C ASN A 41 0.76 -3.69 0.95
N GLU A 42 1.91 -3.34 0.37
CA GLU A 42 2.65 -2.15 0.79
C GLU A 42 1.92 -0.86 0.43
N TRP A 43 1.30 -0.79 -0.74
CA TRP A 43 0.43 0.34 -1.09
C TRP A 43 -0.76 0.46 -0.13
N ILE A 44 -1.41 -0.66 0.20
CA ILE A 44 -2.53 -0.63 1.15
C ILE A 44 -2.03 -0.17 2.52
N CYS A 45 -0.89 -0.66 3.01
CA CYS A 45 -0.32 -0.23 4.28
C CYS A 45 0.01 1.28 4.26
N TRP A 46 0.61 1.77 3.19
CA TRP A 46 0.96 3.18 3.02
C TRP A 46 -0.27 4.11 3.00
N VAL A 47 -1.38 3.67 2.41
CA VAL A 47 -2.65 4.41 2.44
C VAL A 47 -3.35 4.31 3.79
N THR A 48 -3.29 3.16 4.46
CA THR A 48 -4.06 2.91 5.69
C THR A 48 -3.38 3.41 6.96
N ILE A 49 -2.05 3.61 6.94
CA ILE A 49 -1.31 4.02 8.14
C ILE A 49 -1.62 5.45 8.59
N VAL A 50 -2.03 6.31 7.67
CA VAL A 50 -2.38 7.69 8.00
C VAL A 50 -3.74 7.72 8.70
N LYS A 51 -3.78 8.35 9.88
CA LYS A 51 -4.98 8.50 10.72
C LYS A 51 -5.87 9.64 10.23
N GLN A 52 -5.30 10.66 9.61
CA GLN A 52 -6.04 11.82 9.10
C GLN A 52 -6.68 11.49 7.75
N LYS A 53 -7.99 11.74 7.63
CA LYS A 53 -8.75 11.47 6.40
C LYS A 53 -8.20 12.25 5.20
N LYS A 54 -7.91 13.55 5.38
CA LYS A 54 -7.36 14.41 4.33
C LYS A 54 -6.06 13.85 3.75
N THR A 55 -5.11 13.47 4.62
CA THR A 55 -3.84 12.87 4.19
C THR A 55 -4.05 11.51 3.52
N ARG A 56 -5.06 10.74 3.93
CA ARG A 56 -5.42 9.49 3.24
C ARG A 56 -5.87 9.75 1.81
N GLU A 57 -6.70 10.77 1.60
CA GLU A 57 -7.16 11.16 0.26
C GLU A 57 -5.99 11.61 -0.61
N GLU A 58 -5.05 12.39 -0.07
CA GLU A 58 -3.81 12.78 -0.76
C GLU A 58 -2.93 11.57 -1.09
N HIS A 59 -2.80 10.60 -0.18
CA HIS A 59 -2.09 9.35 -0.44
C HIS A 59 -2.75 8.58 -1.59
N ILE A 60 -4.07 8.44 -1.60
CA ILE A 60 -4.77 7.73 -2.68
C ILE A 60 -4.56 8.43 -4.03
N ALA A 61 -4.64 9.76 -4.07
CA ALA A 61 -4.36 10.54 -5.28
C ALA A 61 -2.93 10.32 -5.78
N ARG A 62 -1.95 10.36 -4.88
CA ARG A 62 -0.54 10.10 -5.21
C ARG A 62 -0.30 8.66 -5.67
N LEU A 63 -0.94 7.68 -5.03
CA LEU A 63 -0.91 6.27 -5.45
C LEU A 63 -1.37 6.15 -6.90
N LYS A 64 -2.49 6.80 -7.25
CA LYS A 64 -3.00 6.82 -8.63
C LYS A 64 -1.94 7.33 -9.60
N GLU A 65 -1.35 8.48 -9.32
CA GLU A 65 -0.30 9.06 -10.15
C GLU A 65 0.95 8.19 -10.26
N ASP A 66 1.43 7.65 -9.13
CA ASP A 66 2.63 6.83 -9.08
C ASP A 66 2.43 5.51 -9.85
N LEU A 67 1.24 4.90 -9.78
CA LEU A 67 0.91 3.71 -10.58
C LEU A 67 0.88 4.03 -12.09
N LEU A 68 0.29 5.17 -12.48
CA LEU A 68 0.27 5.60 -13.87
C LEU A 68 1.68 5.91 -14.40
N LYS A 69 2.57 6.42 -13.53
CA LYS A 69 4.01 6.62 -13.80
C LYS A 69 4.81 5.30 -13.78
N GLY A 70 4.16 4.15 -13.59
CA GLY A 70 4.79 2.82 -13.61
C GLY A 70 5.51 2.44 -12.32
N LYS A 71 5.37 3.22 -11.23
CA LYS A 71 5.99 2.87 -9.96
C LYS A 71 5.27 1.69 -9.33
N ARG A 72 6.06 0.68 -8.96
CA ARG A 72 5.53 -0.57 -8.39
C ARG A 72 5.46 -0.54 -6.86
N ARG A 73 6.03 0.47 -6.21
CA ARG A 73 6.15 0.60 -4.75
C ARG A 73 5.96 2.06 -4.33
N PRO A 74 5.45 2.33 -3.10
CA PRO A 74 5.39 3.68 -2.56
C PRO A 74 6.79 4.26 -2.39
N CYS A 75 7.00 5.48 -2.89
CA CYS A 75 8.26 6.22 -2.76
C CYS A 75 8.31 6.95 -1.41
N CYS A 76 9.52 7.14 -0.86
CA CYS A 76 9.76 7.74 0.46
C CYS A 76 9.09 6.99 1.63
N TRP A 77 8.86 5.68 1.47
CA TRP A 77 8.30 4.81 2.50
C TRP A 77 9.41 3.97 3.15
N PRO A 78 9.64 4.07 4.47
CA PRO A 78 10.70 3.32 5.16
C PRO A 78 10.41 1.80 5.28
N GLY A 79 9.28 1.34 4.75
CA GLY A 79 8.85 -0.05 4.80
C GLY A 79 7.68 -0.26 5.76
N CYS A 80 6.97 -1.37 5.57
CA CYS A 80 5.84 -1.73 6.42
C CYS A 80 6.35 -2.16 7.81
N PRO A 81 5.85 -1.56 8.91
CA PRO A 81 6.29 -1.89 10.27
C PRO A 81 5.97 -3.34 10.66
N HIS A 82 4.95 -3.94 10.03
CA HIS A 82 4.61 -5.36 10.19
C HIS A 82 5.70 -6.29 9.64
N ARG A 83 6.54 -5.82 8.70
CA ARG A 83 7.60 -6.60 8.07
C ARG A 83 8.99 -6.19 8.56
N ASN A 84 9.19 -4.92 8.85
CA ASN A 84 10.42 -4.38 9.41
C ASN A 84 10.12 -3.71 10.76
N LYS A 85 10.46 -4.38 11.87
CA LYS A 85 10.26 -3.82 13.22
C LYS A 85 10.97 -2.48 13.41
N ASN A 86 12.09 -2.24 12.73
CA ASN A 86 12.78 -0.95 12.78
C ASN A 86 12.01 0.18 12.10
N ALA A 87 11.09 -0.13 11.19
CA ALA A 87 10.22 0.87 10.58
C ALA A 87 9.13 1.34 11.54
N ALA A 88 8.80 0.57 12.60
CA ALA A 88 7.81 0.95 13.61
C ALA A 88 8.10 2.30 14.28
N LYS A 89 9.37 2.71 14.36
CA LYS A 89 9.78 4.00 14.92
C LYS A 89 9.23 5.22 14.16
N TYR A 90 8.87 5.06 12.88
CA TYR A 90 8.30 6.13 12.05
C TYR A 90 6.78 6.25 12.19
N PHE A 91 6.16 5.40 13.02
CA PHE A 91 4.70 5.29 13.15
C PHE A 91 4.22 5.39 14.61
N LYS A 92 5.09 5.91 15.49
CA LYS A 92 4.79 6.17 16.91
C LYS A 92 3.94 7.42 17.08
#